data_AF-A0A2I2ZYH4-F1
#
_entry.id   AF-A0A2I2ZYH4-F1
#
_cell.length_a   1.000
_cell.length_b   1.000
_cell.length_c   1.000
_cell.angle_alpha   90.00
_cell.angle_beta   90.00
_cell.angle_gamma   90.00
#
_symmetry.space_group_name_H-M   'P 1'
#
loop_
_entity.id
_entity.type
_entity.pdbx_description
1 polymer ?
#
loop_
_entity_poly.entity_id
_entity_poly.type
_entity_poly.pdbx_seq_one_letter_code
_entity_poly.pdbx_strand_id
1 'polypeptide(L)'
;VPATNYIYTPLNQLKGGTIVNVYGVVKFFKPPYLSKGTDYCSVVTIVDQTNVKLTCLLFSGNYEALPIIYKNGDIVRFHRLKIQVYKKETQGITSSGFASLTFEGTLGAPIIPRTSSKYFNFTTEDHKMVEALRVWASTHMSPSWTLLKLCDVQPMQYFDLTCQLLGKAEVDGASFLLKVWDGTRTPFPSWRVLIQDLVLEGDLSHIHRLQNLTIDILVYDNHVHVARSLKVGSFLRIYSLHTKLQSMNSENQTMLSLEFHLHGGTSYGRGIRVLPESNSDVDQLKKDLESANLTANQHSDVICQSEPDDSFPNGVSLRPPGWSSVARSRLIATSTS
;
A
#
# COMPACT_ATOMS: atom_id res chain seq x y z
N VAL A 1 -30.19 35.53 -1.13
CA VAL A 1 -29.14 34.61 -0.63
C VAL A 1 -27.93 35.47 -0.28
N PRO A 2 -27.38 35.42 0.95
CA PRO A 2 -26.22 36.24 1.28
C PRO A 2 -25.04 35.82 0.40
N ALA A 3 -24.29 36.79 -0.13
CA ALA A 3 -23.10 36.54 -0.92
C ALA A 3 -22.05 35.81 -0.05
N THR A 4 -21.82 34.54 -0.33
CA THR A 4 -20.79 33.75 0.35
C THR A 4 -19.45 34.01 -0.35
N ASN A 5 -18.62 34.86 0.24
CA ASN A 5 -17.29 35.18 -0.28
C ASN A 5 -16.20 34.63 0.67
N TYR A 6 -15.49 33.59 0.25
CA TYR A 6 -14.39 33.01 1.02
C TYR A 6 -13.08 33.74 0.71
N ILE A 7 -12.42 34.23 1.76
CA ILE A 7 -11.08 34.82 1.67
C ILE A 7 -10.04 33.76 2.04
N TYR A 8 -9.02 33.63 1.18
CA TYR A 8 -7.89 32.72 1.38
C TYR A 8 -6.65 33.51 1.77
N THR A 9 -6.06 33.20 2.92
CA THR A 9 -4.89 33.88 3.46
C THR A 9 -3.61 33.23 2.93
N PRO A 10 -2.67 34.00 2.33
CA PRO A 10 -1.35 33.50 1.96
C PRO A 10 -0.59 32.95 3.18
N LEU A 11 0.20 31.89 2.99
CA LEU A 11 0.83 31.20 4.14
C LEU A 11 1.83 32.07 4.91
N ASN A 12 2.45 33.06 4.26
CA ASN A 12 3.33 34.03 4.92
C ASN A 12 2.60 35.12 5.74
N GLN A 13 1.26 35.21 5.64
CA GLN A 13 0.45 36.23 6.33
C GLN A 13 -0.34 35.67 7.53
N LEU A 14 -0.08 34.42 7.91
CA LEU A 14 -0.78 33.76 9.00
C LEU A 14 -0.42 34.36 10.36
N LYS A 15 -1.44 34.54 11.21
CA LYS A 15 -1.30 35.11 12.56
C LYS A 15 -1.90 34.18 13.60
N GLY A 16 -1.20 33.97 14.71
CA GLY A 16 -1.70 33.17 15.83
C GLY A 16 -3.02 33.72 16.39
N GLY A 17 -3.91 32.83 16.83
CA GLY A 17 -5.22 33.20 17.37
C GLY A 17 -6.29 33.49 16.31
N THR A 18 -6.03 33.22 15.03
CA THR A 18 -6.99 33.43 13.94
C THR A 18 -7.56 32.12 13.42
N ILE A 19 -8.71 32.19 12.76
CA ILE A 19 -9.29 31.10 11.97
C ILE A 19 -9.35 31.58 10.52
N VAL A 20 -8.72 30.83 9.62
CA VAL A 20 -8.51 31.24 8.22
C VAL A 20 -8.92 30.13 7.25
N ASN A 21 -8.97 30.49 5.97
CA ASN A 21 -9.01 29.53 4.87
C ASN A 21 -7.70 29.63 4.11
N VAL A 22 -7.16 28.51 3.66
CA VAL A 22 -5.87 28.45 2.97
C VAL A 22 -5.93 27.49 1.79
N TYR A 23 -5.04 27.72 0.83
CA TYR A 23 -4.71 26.82 -0.25
C TYR A 23 -3.23 26.47 -0.14
N GLY A 24 -2.84 25.28 -0.58
CA GLY A 24 -1.44 24.91 -0.64
C GLY A 24 -1.19 23.54 -1.26
N VAL A 25 0.04 23.31 -1.68
CA VAL A 25 0.54 22.04 -2.17
C VAL A 25 1.06 21.21 -1.00
N VAL A 26 0.69 19.95 -0.93
CA VAL A 26 1.14 19.02 0.11
C VAL A 26 2.61 18.68 -0.11
N LYS A 27 3.47 19.09 0.81
CA LYS A 27 4.89 18.77 0.82
C LYS A 27 5.22 17.51 1.61
N PHE A 28 4.44 17.26 2.66
CA PHE A 28 4.54 16.08 3.51
C PHE A 28 3.18 15.81 4.13
N PHE A 29 2.82 14.55 4.32
CA PHE A 29 1.67 14.20 5.14
C PHE A 29 1.86 12.86 5.86
N LYS A 30 1.09 12.69 6.93
CA LYS A 30 0.78 11.40 7.55
C LYS A 30 -0.68 11.07 7.20
N PRO A 31 -0.97 9.93 6.56
CA PRO A 31 -2.35 9.52 6.31
C PRO A 31 -3.09 9.40 7.65
N PRO A 32 -4.42 9.51 7.68
CA PRO A 32 -5.16 9.46 8.94
C PRO A 32 -4.85 8.19 9.74
N TYR A 33 -4.51 8.35 11.01
CA TYR A 33 -4.22 7.26 11.94
C TYR A 33 -4.90 7.52 13.27
N LEU A 34 -5.31 6.46 13.97
CA LEU A 34 -5.90 6.60 15.30
C LEU A 34 -4.83 7.12 16.27
N SER A 35 -5.08 8.27 16.88
CA SER A 35 -4.15 8.85 17.85
C SER A 35 -4.22 8.13 19.21
N LYS A 36 -3.38 8.54 20.16
CA LYS A 36 -3.52 8.08 21.56
C LYS A 36 -4.74 8.69 22.28
N GLY A 37 -5.35 9.72 21.68
CA GLY A 37 -6.57 10.34 22.18
C GLY A 37 -7.82 9.68 21.59
N THR A 38 -8.92 10.45 21.54
CA THR A 38 -10.21 9.97 21.02
C THR A 38 -10.28 9.99 19.50
N ASP A 39 -9.49 10.85 18.86
CA ASP A 39 -9.67 11.21 17.46
C ASP A 39 -8.63 10.55 16.56
N TYR A 40 -8.98 10.39 15.28
CA TYR A 40 -7.99 10.22 14.23
C TYR A 40 -7.18 11.51 14.07
N CYS A 41 -5.91 11.34 13.72
CA CYS A 41 -4.98 12.42 13.45
C CYS A 41 -4.43 12.29 12.03
N SER A 42 -4.34 13.39 11.31
CA SER A 42 -3.53 13.53 10.10
C SER A 42 -2.64 14.76 10.24
N VAL A 43 -1.36 14.60 9.93
CA VAL A 43 -0.40 15.70 9.90
C VAL A 43 -0.17 16.07 8.45
N VAL A 44 -0.32 17.34 8.09
CA VAL A 44 -0.16 17.80 6.71
C VAL A 44 0.71 19.06 6.71
N THR A 45 1.84 19.02 6.01
CA THR A 45 2.65 20.20 5.76
C THR A 45 2.38 20.69 4.35
N ILE A 46 1.89 21.93 4.24
CA ILE A 46 1.58 22.58 2.97
C ILE A 46 2.55 23.72 2.68
N VAL A 47 2.69 24.07 1.41
CA VAL A 47 3.45 25.22 0.90
C VAL A 47 2.68 25.89 -0.23
N ASP A 48 2.81 27.20 -0.40
CA ASP A 48 2.17 27.98 -1.47
C ASP A 48 3.21 28.82 -2.23
N GLN A 49 2.74 29.73 -3.07
CA GLN A 49 3.58 30.63 -3.87
C GLN A 49 4.51 31.52 -3.03
N THR A 50 4.23 31.71 -1.74
CA THR A 50 5.07 32.48 -0.82
C THR A 50 6.26 31.67 -0.30
N ASN A 51 6.31 30.37 -0.62
CA ASN A 51 7.32 29.41 -0.21
C ASN A 51 7.43 29.19 1.32
N VAL A 52 6.48 29.74 2.10
CA VAL A 52 6.34 29.47 3.52
C VAL A 52 5.66 28.12 3.73
N LYS A 53 6.19 27.34 4.68
CA LYS A 53 5.63 26.04 5.03
C LYS A 53 4.72 26.19 6.24
N LEU A 54 3.55 25.56 6.19
CA LEU A 54 2.65 25.45 7.34
C LEU A 54 2.41 23.98 7.66
N THR A 55 2.78 23.57 8.87
CA THR A 55 2.42 22.23 9.38
C THR A 55 1.07 22.30 10.09
N CYS A 56 0.16 21.44 9.68
CA CYS A 56 -1.20 21.34 10.18
C CYS A 56 -1.38 20.03 10.94
N LEU A 57 -1.91 20.10 12.17
CA LEU A 57 -2.29 18.97 13.00
C LEU A 57 -3.81 18.84 12.95
N LEU A 58 -4.31 17.86 12.21
CA LEU A 58 -5.74 17.76 11.92
C LEU A 58 -6.35 16.60 12.69
N PHE A 59 -7.36 16.89 13.50
CA PHE A 59 -8.05 15.93 14.35
C PHE A 59 -9.53 15.83 14.01
N SER A 60 -10.05 14.60 14.01
CA SER A 60 -11.47 14.31 13.81
C SER A 60 -11.80 12.92 14.37
N GLY A 61 -12.95 12.77 15.02
CA GLY A 61 -13.49 11.45 15.38
C GLY A 61 -13.86 10.58 14.16
N ASN A 62 -14.10 11.22 13.00
CA ASN A 62 -14.42 10.55 11.74
C ASN A 62 -13.20 10.55 10.81
N TYR A 63 -12.73 9.37 10.42
CA TYR A 63 -11.59 9.19 9.48
C TYR A 63 -11.78 9.97 8.18
N GLU A 64 -12.96 9.87 7.56
CA GLU A 64 -13.25 10.49 6.26
C GLU A 64 -13.33 12.03 6.30
N ALA A 65 -13.51 12.64 7.47
CA ALA A 65 -13.54 14.10 7.61
C ALA A 65 -12.13 14.73 7.54
N LEU A 66 -11.07 13.92 7.62
CA LEU A 66 -9.70 14.37 7.41
C LEU A 66 -9.38 14.45 5.90
N PRO A 67 -8.36 15.23 5.49
CA PRO A 67 -8.08 15.44 4.07
C PRO A 67 -7.84 14.16 3.26
N ILE A 68 -8.42 14.11 2.06
CA ILE A 68 -8.32 12.96 1.13
C ILE A 68 -7.09 13.11 0.23
N ILE A 69 -5.93 13.07 0.89
CA ILE A 69 -4.59 13.13 0.31
C ILE A 69 -4.11 11.71 0.01
N TYR A 70 -3.60 11.50 -1.21
CA TYR A 70 -3.08 10.22 -1.66
C TYR A 70 -1.57 10.24 -1.92
N LYS A 71 -0.98 11.39 -2.23
CA LYS A 71 0.46 11.53 -2.48
C LYS A 71 0.94 12.95 -2.17
N ASN A 72 2.24 13.08 -1.90
CA ASN A 72 2.87 14.41 -1.91
C ASN A 72 2.68 15.04 -3.30
N GLY A 73 2.53 16.36 -3.33
CA GLY A 73 2.16 17.10 -4.54
C GLY A 73 0.66 17.33 -4.71
N ASP A 74 -0.21 16.56 -4.05
CA ASP A 74 -1.64 16.89 -4.01
C ASP A 74 -1.87 18.33 -3.54
N ILE A 75 -2.88 19.00 -4.09
CA ILE A 75 -3.28 20.35 -3.67
C ILE A 75 -4.42 20.24 -2.68
N VAL A 76 -4.38 21.02 -1.61
CA VAL A 76 -5.45 21.10 -0.63
C VAL A 76 -5.99 22.51 -0.51
N ARG A 77 -7.30 22.56 -0.25
CA ARG A 77 -8.00 23.72 0.25
C ARG A 77 -8.49 23.41 1.65
N PHE A 78 -8.10 24.20 2.63
CA PHE A 78 -8.62 24.10 4.00
C PHE A 78 -9.52 25.28 4.33
N HIS A 79 -10.71 24.97 4.84
CA HIS A 79 -11.64 25.94 5.41
C HIS A 79 -11.67 25.80 6.91
N ARG A 80 -11.74 26.94 7.61
CA ARG A 80 -11.83 27.01 9.08
C ARG A 80 -10.64 26.34 9.76
N LEU A 81 -9.42 26.62 9.29
CA LEU A 81 -8.18 26.21 9.93
C LEU A 81 -7.81 27.22 11.02
N LYS A 82 -7.66 26.76 12.26
CA LYS A 82 -7.19 27.61 13.36
C LYS A 82 -5.67 27.70 13.31
N ILE A 83 -5.14 28.91 13.42
CA ILE A 83 -3.69 29.16 13.49
C ILE A 83 -3.31 29.41 14.96
N GLN A 84 -2.30 28.70 15.43
CA GLN A 84 -1.76 28.89 16.77
C GLN A 84 -0.23 28.82 16.76
N VAL A 85 0.39 29.33 17.83
CA VAL A 85 1.84 29.26 18.03
C VAL A 85 2.11 28.22 19.12
N TYR A 86 2.94 27.24 18.82
CA TYR A 86 3.40 26.23 19.76
C TYR A 86 4.92 26.18 19.77
N LYS A 87 5.54 26.33 20.94
CA LYS A 87 7.02 26.38 21.08
C LYS A 87 7.69 27.36 20.10
N LYS A 88 7.10 28.55 19.91
CA LYS A 88 7.52 29.62 18.98
C LYS A 88 7.34 29.30 17.48
N GLU A 89 6.76 28.16 17.14
CA GLU A 89 6.45 27.78 15.75
C GLU A 89 4.96 27.97 15.43
N THR A 90 4.66 28.55 14.27
CA THR A 90 3.28 28.69 13.78
C THR A 90 2.79 27.36 13.21
N GLN A 91 1.62 26.90 13.66
CA GLN A 91 1.00 25.68 13.19
C GLN A 91 -0.50 25.85 12.95
N GLY A 92 -1.03 25.08 11.99
CA GLY A 92 -2.45 24.92 11.78
C GLY A 92 -3.02 23.81 12.67
N ILE A 93 -4.25 23.96 13.13
CA ILE A 93 -5.00 22.92 13.82
C ILE A 93 -6.47 22.96 13.39
N THR A 94 -7.15 21.82 13.45
CA THR A 94 -8.60 21.77 13.18
C THR A 94 -9.37 22.73 14.09
N SER A 95 -10.40 23.36 13.52
CA SER A 95 -11.39 24.16 14.25
C SER A 95 -12.79 23.55 14.04
N SER A 96 -13.77 24.02 14.80
CA SER A 96 -15.17 23.63 14.60
C SER A 96 -15.61 23.89 13.16
N GLY A 97 -16.14 22.85 12.51
CA GLY A 97 -16.57 22.89 11.12
C GLY A 97 -15.45 22.80 10.08
N PHE A 98 -14.20 22.51 10.48
CA PHE A 98 -13.10 22.28 9.53
C PHE A 98 -13.54 21.42 8.35
N ALA A 99 -13.20 21.84 7.14
CA ALA A 99 -13.47 21.08 5.93
C ALA A 99 -12.31 21.24 4.97
N SER A 100 -12.11 20.22 4.13
CA SER A 100 -11.07 20.23 3.12
C SER A 100 -11.57 19.76 1.77
N LEU A 101 -11.01 20.32 0.70
CA LEU A 101 -11.01 19.71 -0.63
C LEU A 101 -9.57 19.33 -0.97
N THR A 102 -9.39 18.20 -1.64
CA THR A 102 -8.09 17.77 -2.16
C THR A 102 -8.17 17.53 -3.67
N PHE A 103 -7.11 17.91 -4.39
CA PHE A 103 -7.02 17.85 -5.84
C PHE A 103 -5.69 17.22 -6.25
N GLU A 104 -5.65 16.61 -7.43
CA GLU A 104 -4.41 16.15 -8.04
C GLU A 104 -3.51 17.36 -8.41
N GLY A 105 -2.22 17.28 -8.12
CA GLY A 105 -1.29 18.42 -8.25
C GLY A 105 -0.53 18.53 -9.56
N THR A 106 -0.72 17.60 -10.50
CA THR A 106 -0.02 17.61 -11.79
C THR A 106 -0.66 18.58 -12.77
N LEU A 107 0.17 19.20 -13.62
CA LEU A 107 -0.31 20.08 -14.68
C LEU A 107 -1.21 19.32 -15.66
N GLY A 108 -2.34 19.93 -16.03
CA GLY A 108 -3.30 19.34 -16.97
C GLY A 108 -4.19 18.23 -16.41
N ALA A 109 -3.97 17.77 -15.17
CA ALA A 109 -4.85 16.76 -14.55
C ALA A 109 -6.29 17.28 -14.34
N PRO A 110 -7.30 16.40 -14.32
CA PRO A 110 -8.66 16.80 -13.98
C PRO A 110 -8.75 17.53 -12.63
N ILE A 111 -9.58 18.57 -12.53
CA ILE A 111 -9.85 19.29 -11.28
C ILE A 111 -11.10 18.71 -10.64
N ILE A 112 -10.95 17.57 -9.97
CA ILE A 112 -12.05 16.87 -9.29
C ILE A 112 -11.82 16.99 -7.77
N PRO A 113 -12.63 17.78 -7.04
CA PRO A 113 -12.47 17.94 -5.61
C PRO A 113 -12.81 16.66 -4.85
N ARG A 114 -11.86 16.16 -4.05
CA ARG A 114 -12.07 15.03 -3.14
C ARG A 114 -12.41 15.55 -1.74
N THR A 115 -13.57 15.16 -1.22
CA THR A 115 -14.03 15.50 0.13
C THR A 115 -15.11 14.54 0.62
N SER A 116 -15.26 14.42 1.93
CA SER A 116 -16.43 13.78 2.57
C SER A 116 -17.57 14.77 2.88
N SER A 117 -17.34 16.07 2.67
CA SER A 117 -18.35 17.11 2.92
C SER A 117 -19.52 16.96 1.95
N LYS A 118 -20.73 16.73 2.46
CA LYS A 118 -21.96 16.66 1.65
C LYS A 118 -22.26 17.98 0.92
N TYR A 119 -21.94 19.11 1.55
CA TYR A 119 -22.11 20.44 0.99
C TYR A 119 -20.80 21.19 1.08
N PHE A 120 -20.33 21.70 -0.05
CA PHE A 120 -19.13 22.52 -0.12
C PHE A 120 -19.28 23.58 -1.21
N ASN A 121 -18.63 24.72 -0.99
CA ASN A 121 -18.52 25.74 -2.03
C ASN A 121 -17.43 25.32 -3.02
N PHE A 122 -17.70 25.47 -4.33
CA PHE A 122 -16.73 25.24 -5.39
C PHE A 122 -17.08 26.14 -6.57
N THR A 123 -16.14 26.97 -6.97
CA THR A 123 -16.33 28.10 -7.89
C THR A 123 -15.23 28.12 -8.95
N THR A 124 -15.36 29.01 -9.92
CA THR A 124 -14.30 29.28 -10.90
C THR A 124 -13.03 29.81 -10.24
N GLU A 125 -13.13 30.49 -9.09
CA GLU A 125 -11.96 30.96 -8.36
C GLU A 125 -11.16 29.78 -7.78
N ASP A 126 -11.84 28.73 -7.30
CA ASP A 126 -11.18 27.51 -6.84
C ASP A 126 -10.42 26.79 -7.97
N HIS A 127 -10.93 26.84 -9.22
CA HIS A 127 -10.23 26.30 -10.38
C HIS A 127 -8.93 27.07 -10.65
N LYS A 128 -9.00 28.41 -10.70
CA LYS A 128 -7.83 29.27 -10.90
C LYS A 128 -6.77 29.07 -9.82
N MET A 129 -7.20 28.98 -8.56
CA MET A 129 -6.29 28.75 -7.43
C MET A 129 -5.56 27.41 -7.53
N VAL A 130 -6.27 26.34 -7.92
CA VAL A 130 -5.66 25.01 -8.15
C VAL A 130 -4.67 25.07 -9.31
N GLU A 131 -5.04 25.65 -10.45
CA GLU A 131 -4.16 25.77 -11.62
C GLU A 131 -2.90 26.59 -11.30
N ALA A 132 -3.06 27.73 -10.62
CA ALA A 132 -1.93 28.57 -10.21
C ALA A 132 -0.95 27.81 -9.30
N LEU A 133 -1.46 26.98 -8.38
CA LEU A 133 -0.61 26.14 -7.53
C LEU A 133 0.08 25.01 -8.31
N ARG A 134 -0.57 24.41 -9.32
CA ARG A 134 0.05 23.40 -10.18
C ARG A 134 1.22 23.98 -10.98
N VAL A 135 1.04 25.18 -11.56
CA VAL A 135 2.09 25.91 -12.29
C VAL A 135 3.26 26.25 -11.37
N TRP A 136 2.97 26.70 -10.15
CA TRP A 136 4.03 26.97 -9.18
C TRP A 136 4.75 25.68 -8.76
N ALA A 137 4.02 24.61 -8.45
CA ALA A 137 4.58 23.34 -8.01
C ALA A 137 5.49 22.70 -9.07
N SER A 138 5.14 22.77 -10.36
CA SER A 138 5.93 22.15 -11.43
C SER A 138 7.34 22.71 -11.58
N THR A 139 7.60 23.90 -11.02
CA THR A 139 8.90 24.58 -11.07
C THR A 139 9.62 24.59 -9.72
N HIS A 140 8.88 24.53 -8.61
CA HIS A 140 9.42 24.69 -7.25
C HIS A 140 9.43 23.39 -6.43
N MET A 141 8.85 22.31 -6.94
CA MET A 141 8.79 21.02 -6.27
C MET A 141 9.33 19.90 -7.16
N SER A 142 10.02 18.93 -6.56
CA SER A 142 10.56 17.79 -7.28
C SER A 142 9.44 16.89 -7.80
N PRO A 143 9.53 16.38 -9.04
CA PRO A 143 8.57 15.42 -9.59
C PRO A 143 8.73 14.01 -8.99
N SER A 144 9.55 13.84 -7.95
CA SER A 144 9.94 12.56 -7.35
C SER A 144 8.82 11.84 -6.59
N TRP A 145 7.57 12.15 -6.91
CA TRP A 145 6.37 11.46 -6.42
C TRP A 145 5.93 10.34 -7.38
N THR A 146 6.86 9.89 -8.22
CA THR A 146 6.68 8.80 -9.18
C THR A 146 6.34 7.49 -8.46
N LEU A 147 5.38 6.76 -9.01
CA LEU A 147 4.96 5.45 -8.52
C LEU A 147 6.10 4.44 -8.74
N LEU A 148 6.70 3.93 -7.66
CA LEU A 148 7.70 2.87 -7.76
C LEU A 148 7.01 1.51 -7.88
N LYS A 149 7.48 0.67 -8.81
CA LYS A 149 7.03 -0.72 -8.99
C LYS A 149 7.89 -1.70 -8.20
N LEU A 150 7.34 -2.87 -7.88
CA LEU A 150 8.05 -3.92 -7.14
C LEU A 150 9.32 -4.40 -7.86
N CYS A 151 9.36 -4.39 -9.20
CA CYS A 151 10.56 -4.75 -9.95
C CYS A 151 11.74 -3.80 -9.78
N ASP A 152 11.48 -2.54 -9.42
CA ASP A 152 12.52 -1.50 -9.34
C ASP A 152 13.01 -1.25 -7.90
N VAL A 153 12.50 -2.02 -6.93
CA VAL A 153 12.84 -1.82 -5.52
C VAL A 153 14.31 -2.15 -5.26
N GLN A 154 14.96 -1.29 -4.49
CA GLN A 154 16.33 -1.50 -4.03
C GLN A 154 16.34 -2.15 -2.65
N PRO A 155 17.41 -2.88 -2.30
CA PRO A 155 17.66 -3.25 -0.91
C PRO A 155 17.75 -2.02 0.01
N MET A 156 17.20 -2.13 1.22
CA MET A 156 17.39 -1.14 2.30
C MET A 156 16.91 0.28 1.94
N GLN A 157 15.71 0.38 1.37
CA GLN A 157 15.08 1.66 1.04
C GLN A 157 13.68 1.79 1.66
N TYR A 158 13.22 3.04 1.72
CA TYR A 158 11.82 3.37 2.03
C TYR A 158 11.14 3.88 0.77
N PHE A 159 9.93 3.39 0.50
CA PHE A 159 9.14 3.82 -0.65
C PHE A 159 7.63 3.69 -0.39
N ASP A 160 6.83 4.31 -1.24
CA ASP A 160 5.37 4.17 -1.21
C ASP A 160 4.94 3.14 -2.25
N LEU A 161 4.25 2.08 -1.82
CA LEU A 161 3.77 1.01 -2.70
C LEU A 161 2.29 1.20 -3.02
N THR A 162 1.94 1.18 -4.31
CA THR A 162 0.55 1.05 -4.76
C THR A 162 0.31 -0.35 -5.28
N CYS A 163 -0.62 -1.06 -4.65
CA CYS A 163 -0.80 -2.51 -4.86
C CYS A 163 -2.26 -2.93 -4.64
N GLN A 164 -2.56 -4.18 -4.98
CA GLN A 164 -3.81 -4.85 -4.60
C GLN A 164 -3.55 -5.84 -3.45
N LEU A 165 -4.47 -5.89 -2.49
CA LEU A 165 -4.45 -6.88 -1.42
C LEU A 165 -5.03 -8.21 -1.90
N LEU A 166 -4.24 -9.29 -1.81
CA LEU A 166 -4.66 -10.64 -2.19
C LEU A 166 -5.01 -11.52 -1.00
N GLY A 167 -4.33 -11.32 0.13
CA GLY A 167 -4.63 -12.07 1.33
C GLY A 167 -4.07 -11.41 2.58
N LYS A 168 -4.57 -11.86 3.73
CA LYS A 168 -4.17 -11.35 5.04
C LYS A 168 -4.22 -12.44 6.09
N ALA A 169 -3.31 -12.39 7.06
CA ALA A 169 -3.25 -13.39 8.13
C ALA A 169 -2.75 -12.76 9.43
N GLU A 170 -3.26 -13.28 10.54
CA GLU A 170 -2.68 -13.01 11.86
C GLU A 170 -1.39 -13.82 12.03
N VAL A 171 -0.40 -13.23 12.72
CA VAL A 171 0.92 -13.86 12.96
C VAL A 171 1.11 -14.12 14.45
N ASP A 172 1.34 -13.06 15.24
CA ASP A 172 1.65 -13.17 16.67
C ASP A 172 0.98 -12.06 17.51
N GLY A 173 0.01 -11.35 16.93
CA GLY A 173 -0.70 -10.23 17.55
C GLY A 173 0.08 -8.92 17.58
N ALA A 174 1.41 -8.96 17.73
CA ALA A 174 2.29 -7.79 17.60
C ALA A 174 2.52 -7.41 16.12
N SER A 175 2.37 -8.40 15.24
CA SER A 175 2.51 -8.27 13.80
C SER A 175 1.35 -8.91 13.03
N PHE A 176 1.17 -8.46 11.78
CA PHE A 176 0.10 -8.91 10.90
C PHE A 176 0.59 -8.96 9.46
N LEU A 177 0.23 -10.03 8.75
CA LEU A 177 0.69 -10.28 7.39
C LEU A 177 -0.31 -9.72 6.37
N LEU A 178 0.22 -9.02 5.36
CA LEU A 178 -0.47 -8.67 4.13
C LEU A 178 0.26 -9.28 2.93
N LYS A 179 -0.46 -10.09 2.15
CA LYS A 179 -0.01 -10.58 0.84
C LYS A 179 -0.54 -9.67 -0.25
N VAL A 180 0.36 -9.00 -0.96
CA VAL A 180 0.02 -7.98 -1.96
C VAL A 180 0.81 -8.18 -3.25
N TRP A 181 0.39 -7.49 -4.31
CA TRP A 181 1.07 -7.49 -5.60
C TRP A 181 0.76 -6.22 -6.42
N ASP A 182 1.62 -5.89 -7.37
CA ASP A 182 1.43 -4.75 -8.30
C ASP A 182 1.53 -5.12 -9.79
N GLY A 183 1.61 -6.43 -10.08
CA GLY A 183 1.79 -7.00 -11.42
C GLY A 183 3.25 -7.26 -11.80
N THR A 184 4.22 -6.82 -11.00
CA THR A 184 5.65 -7.00 -11.27
C THR A 184 6.34 -7.89 -10.23
N ARG A 185 7.48 -8.49 -10.60
CA ARG A 185 8.29 -9.33 -9.69
C ARG A 185 9.43 -8.51 -9.11
N THR A 186 9.71 -8.72 -7.83
CA THR A 186 10.88 -8.12 -7.15
C THR A 186 12.21 -8.67 -7.68
N PRO A 187 13.32 -7.92 -7.57
CA PRO A 187 14.63 -8.37 -8.07
C PRO A 187 15.19 -9.57 -7.29
N PHE A 188 14.76 -9.76 -6.04
CA PHE A 188 15.01 -10.94 -5.23
C PHE A 188 13.68 -11.53 -4.76
N PRO A 189 13.58 -12.85 -4.54
CA PRO A 189 12.37 -13.46 -4.00
C PRO A 189 11.94 -12.79 -2.70
N SER A 190 10.64 -12.52 -2.54
CA SER A 190 10.09 -12.09 -1.26
C SER A 190 10.31 -13.18 -0.21
N TRP A 191 10.67 -12.77 1.01
CA TRP A 191 10.58 -13.68 2.15
C TRP A 191 9.15 -14.22 2.31
N ARG A 192 9.00 -15.36 2.98
CA ARG A 192 7.69 -15.94 3.27
C ARG A 192 7.52 -16.07 4.76
N VAL A 193 6.55 -15.35 5.31
CA VAL A 193 6.25 -15.41 6.74
C VAL A 193 5.61 -16.77 7.00
N LEU A 194 6.16 -17.51 7.96
CA LEU A 194 5.59 -18.79 8.38
C LEU A 194 4.22 -18.52 9.01
N ILE A 195 3.17 -19.00 8.35
CA ILE A 195 1.78 -18.91 8.81
C ILE A 195 1.19 -20.32 8.83
N GLN A 196 0.20 -20.53 9.68
CA GLN A 196 -0.63 -21.73 9.59
C GLN A 196 -1.65 -21.52 8.46
N ASP A 197 -1.70 -22.45 7.51
CA ASP A 197 -2.50 -22.33 6.28
C ASP A 197 -3.99 -22.01 6.54
N LEU A 198 -4.55 -22.49 7.66
CA LEU A 198 -5.94 -22.25 8.05
C LEU A 198 -6.25 -20.77 8.39
N VAL A 199 -5.22 -19.94 8.59
CA VAL A 199 -5.35 -18.55 9.07
C VAL A 199 -5.30 -17.52 7.91
N LEU A 200 -4.88 -17.93 6.71
CA LEU A 200 -4.78 -17.02 5.58
C LEU A 200 -6.14 -16.78 4.92
N GLU A 201 -6.68 -15.56 5.10
CA GLU A 201 -7.87 -15.10 4.38
C GLU A 201 -7.48 -14.62 2.98
N GLY A 202 -8.10 -15.18 1.93
CA GLY A 202 -7.90 -14.79 0.54
C GLY A 202 -8.16 -15.95 -0.44
N ASP A 203 -8.02 -15.70 -1.75
CA ASP A 203 -8.06 -16.78 -2.75
C ASP A 203 -6.69 -17.49 -2.79
N LEU A 204 -6.56 -18.57 -2.02
CA LEU A 204 -5.32 -19.34 -1.91
C LEU A 204 -4.86 -19.89 -3.27
N SER A 205 -5.79 -20.30 -4.13
CA SER A 205 -5.47 -20.84 -5.46
C SER A 205 -4.87 -19.77 -6.36
N HIS A 206 -5.40 -18.54 -6.29
CA HIS A 206 -4.86 -17.40 -7.02
C HIS A 206 -3.49 -16.98 -6.47
N ILE A 207 -3.34 -16.88 -5.16
CA ILE A 207 -2.06 -16.56 -4.50
C ILE A 207 -0.98 -17.59 -4.89
N HIS A 208 -1.29 -18.89 -4.87
CA HIS A 208 -0.35 -19.93 -5.27
C HIS A 208 0.05 -19.83 -6.75
N ARG A 209 -0.90 -19.59 -7.66
CA ARG A 209 -0.60 -19.40 -9.10
C ARG A 209 0.30 -18.19 -9.36
N LEU A 210 0.14 -17.12 -8.60
CA LEU A 210 0.92 -15.89 -8.78
C LEU A 210 2.38 -16.04 -8.31
N GLN A 211 2.70 -17.02 -7.47
CA GLN A 211 4.08 -17.29 -7.02
C GLN A 211 4.79 -16.00 -6.53
N ASN A 212 5.97 -15.71 -7.07
CA ASN A 212 6.81 -14.55 -6.75
C ASN A 212 6.32 -13.20 -7.33
N LEU A 213 5.15 -13.15 -7.98
CA LEU A 213 4.45 -11.87 -8.21
C LEU A 213 3.86 -11.32 -6.91
N THR A 214 3.60 -12.19 -5.93
CA THR A 214 3.14 -11.79 -4.61
C THR A 214 4.32 -11.58 -3.66
N ILE A 215 4.22 -10.56 -2.82
CA ILE A 215 5.16 -10.31 -1.73
C ILE A 215 4.45 -10.42 -0.38
N ASP A 216 5.21 -10.79 0.65
CA ASP A 216 4.77 -10.79 2.04
C ASP A 216 5.21 -9.49 2.72
N ILE A 217 4.26 -8.70 3.20
CA ILE A 217 4.50 -7.51 4.01
C ILE A 217 4.12 -7.81 5.45
N LEU A 218 5.06 -7.63 6.38
CA LEU A 218 4.79 -7.71 7.81
C LEU A 218 4.60 -6.30 8.38
N VAL A 219 3.43 -6.04 8.95
CA VAL A 219 3.09 -4.77 9.60
C VAL A 219 3.06 -4.93 11.11
N TYR A 220 3.43 -3.89 11.85
CA TYR A 220 3.61 -3.97 13.30
C TYR A 220 2.77 -2.94 14.07
N ASP A 221 2.57 -3.22 15.37
CA ASP A 221 2.08 -2.27 16.37
C ASP A 221 0.74 -1.60 15.98
N ASN A 222 0.73 -0.26 15.88
CA ASN A 222 -0.43 0.54 15.52
C ASN A 222 -0.93 0.30 14.08
N HIS A 223 -0.25 -0.50 13.27
CA HIS A 223 -0.73 -0.86 11.93
C HIS A 223 -1.55 -2.15 11.90
N VAL A 224 -1.48 -2.99 12.94
CA VAL A 224 -2.15 -4.30 13.00
C VAL A 224 -3.67 -4.17 12.86
N HIS A 225 -4.30 -3.29 13.65
CA HIS A 225 -5.76 -3.12 13.60
C HIS A 225 -6.25 -2.59 12.24
N VAL A 226 -5.47 -1.70 11.61
CA VAL A 226 -5.75 -1.21 10.26
C VAL A 226 -5.68 -2.37 9.27
N ALA A 227 -4.58 -3.12 9.27
CA ALA A 227 -4.37 -4.24 8.36
C ALA A 227 -5.43 -5.35 8.51
N ARG A 228 -5.85 -5.65 9.75
CA ARG A 228 -6.94 -6.61 10.03
C ARG A 228 -8.27 -6.17 9.41
N SER A 229 -8.57 -4.87 9.43
CA SER A 229 -9.81 -4.29 8.89
C SER A 229 -9.86 -4.17 7.35
N LEU A 230 -8.75 -4.36 6.66
CA LEU A 230 -8.69 -4.24 5.20
C LEU A 230 -9.51 -5.34 4.52
N LYS A 231 -10.16 -4.99 3.41
CA LYS A 231 -10.91 -5.94 2.58
C LYS A 231 -10.00 -6.56 1.52
N VAL A 232 -9.93 -7.88 1.45
CA VAL A 232 -9.22 -8.58 0.36
C VAL A 232 -9.80 -8.17 -1.00
N GLY A 233 -8.92 -7.98 -1.99
CA GLY A 233 -9.22 -7.46 -3.33
C GLY A 233 -9.19 -5.93 -3.45
N SER A 234 -9.14 -5.19 -2.33
CA SER A 234 -9.02 -3.74 -2.35
C SER A 234 -7.65 -3.24 -2.81
N PHE A 235 -7.61 -2.03 -3.33
CA PHE A 235 -6.39 -1.34 -3.73
C PHE A 235 -5.86 -0.49 -2.59
N LEU A 236 -4.56 -0.54 -2.37
CA LEU A 236 -3.90 0.10 -1.23
C LEU A 236 -2.77 1.00 -1.72
N ARG A 237 -2.54 2.06 -0.96
CA ARG A 237 -1.25 2.72 -0.88
C ARG A 237 -0.64 2.49 0.49
N ILE A 238 0.52 1.87 0.53
CA ILE A 238 1.30 1.61 1.75
C ILE A 238 2.47 2.58 1.74
N TYR A 239 2.48 3.50 2.70
CA TYR A 239 3.42 4.61 2.75
C TYR A 239 4.65 4.24 3.57
N SER A 240 5.83 4.67 3.10
CA SER A 240 7.11 4.46 3.76
C SER A 240 7.33 2.98 4.16
N LEU A 241 7.05 2.09 3.21
CA LEU A 241 7.35 0.66 3.29
C LEU A 241 8.85 0.45 3.22
N HIS A 242 9.40 -0.34 4.14
CA HIS A 242 10.83 -0.61 4.23
C HIS A 242 11.19 -1.95 3.58
N THR A 243 12.15 -1.94 2.67
CA THR A 243 12.77 -3.17 2.15
C THR A 243 14.02 -3.53 2.94
N LYS A 244 14.29 -4.81 3.15
CA LYS A 244 15.56 -5.28 3.73
C LYS A 244 15.96 -6.58 3.05
N LEU A 245 17.18 -6.61 2.51
CA LEU A 245 17.71 -7.84 1.93
C LEU A 245 18.29 -8.69 3.07
N GLN A 246 17.74 -9.88 3.26
CA GLN A 246 18.27 -10.90 4.13
C GLN A 246 19.21 -11.79 3.32
N SER A 247 20.43 -11.99 3.81
CA SER A 247 21.46 -12.81 3.17
C SER A 247 21.81 -14.09 3.94
N MET A 248 21.35 -14.20 5.18
CA MET A 248 21.46 -15.39 6.02
C MET A 248 20.09 -15.69 6.63
N ASN A 249 19.64 -16.94 6.53
CA ASN A 249 18.44 -17.39 7.22
C ASN A 249 18.72 -17.68 8.71
N SER A 250 17.69 -18.05 9.46
CA SER A 250 17.79 -18.45 10.88
C SER A 250 18.67 -19.66 11.15
N GLU A 251 19.02 -20.42 10.11
CA GLU A 251 19.84 -21.64 10.16
C GLU A 251 21.27 -21.40 9.63
N ASN A 252 21.70 -20.14 9.49
CA ASN A 252 23.00 -19.73 8.96
C ASN A 252 23.31 -20.20 7.53
N GLN A 253 22.29 -20.51 6.74
CA GLN A 253 22.45 -20.79 5.31
C GLN A 253 22.36 -19.50 4.51
N THR A 254 23.21 -19.40 3.49
CA THR A 254 23.20 -18.28 2.55
C THR A 254 22.00 -18.37 1.63
N MET A 255 20.98 -17.54 1.89
CA MET A 255 19.82 -17.39 1.02
C MET A 255 19.48 -15.90 0.92
N LEU A 256 19.25 -15.43 -0.31
CA LEU A 256 18.85 -14.05 -0.56
C LEU A 256 17.32 -13.97 -0.60
N SER A 257 16.74 -13.26 0.36
CA SER A 257 15.31 -12.93 0.35
C SER A 257 15.09 -11.46 0.67
N LEU A 258 14.08 -10.88 0.03
CA LEU A 258 13.70 -9.49 0.25
C LEU A 258 12.54 -9.42 1.23
N GLU A 259 12.82 -8.87 2.40
CA GLU A 259 11.85 -8.62 3.46
C GLU A 259 11.17 -7.26 3.24
N PHE A 260 9.89 -7.19 3.60
CA PHE A 260 9.09 -5.98 3.53
C PHE A 260 8.43 -5.70 4.87
N HIS A 261 8.73 -4.54 5.44
CA HIS A 261 8.27 -4.17 6.78
C HIS A 261 7.57 -2.82 6.78
N LEU A 262 6.39 -2.78 7.41
CA LEU A 262 5.77 -1.53 7.85
C LEU A 262 5.95 -1.38 9.35
N HIS A 263 7.10 -0.83 9.74
CA HIS A 263 7.48 -0.60 11.14
C HIS A 263 6.44 0.23 11.89
N GLY A 264 6.27 -0.03 13.19
CA GLY A 264 5.39 0.74 14.05
C GLY A 264 5.71 2.23 14.12
N GLY A 265 4.74 3.01 14.60
CA GLY A 265 4.77 4.47 14.63
C GLY A 265 4.49 5.12 13.27
N THR A 266 4.28 6.44 13.28
CA THR A 266 3.82 7.20 12.10
C THR A 266 4.88 8.12 11.52
N SER A 267 6.15 7.93 11.87
CA SER A 267 7.25 8.73 11.32
C SER A 267 7.32 8.57 9.80
N TYR A 268 7.73 9.63 9.10
CA TYR A 268 7.81 9.65 7.64
C TYR A 268 6.52 9.32 6.89
N GLY A 269 5.36 9.39 7.55
CA GLY A 269 4.08 9.10 6.90
C GLY A 269 3.72 7.62 6.86
N ARG A 270 4.46 6.75 7.56
CA ARG A 270 4.14 5.32 7.67
C ARG A 270 2.66 5.11 7.99
N GLY A 271 2.02 4.30 7.16
CA GLY A 271 0.60 4.03 7.25
C GLY A 271 0.06 3.41 5.98
N ILE A 272 -1.24 3.14 5.98
CA ILE A 272 -1.94 2.50 4.87
C ILE A 272 -3.16 3.36 4.54
N ARG A 273 -3.44 3.57 3.27
CA ARG A 273 -4.69 4.16 2.80
C ARG A 273 -5.28 3.31 1.70
N VAL A 274 -6.58 3.03 1.79
CA VAL A 274 -7.33 2.39 0.70
C VAL A 274 -7.49 3.39 -0.44
N LEU A 275 -7.19 2.95 -1.66
CA LEU A 275 -7.40 3.72 -2.88
C LEU A 275 -8.75 3.33 -3.49
N PRO A 276 -9.64 4.30 -3.79
CA PRO A 276 -10.88 4.00 -4.47
C PRO A 276 -10.61 3.64 -5.93
N GLU A 277 -11.53 2.89 -6.54
CA GLU A 277 -11.45 2.56 -7.98
C GLU A 277 -11.51 3.77 -8.90
N SER A 278 -12.01 4.92 -8.41
CA SER A 278 -12.01 6.18 -9.14
C SER A 278 -10.64 6.88 -9.15
N ASN A 279 -9.60 6.27 -8.57
CA ASN A 279 -8.25 6.82 -8.55
C ASN A 279 -7.49 6.41 -9.83
N SER A 280 -6.88 7.36 -10.52
CA SER A 280 -6.14 7.16 -11.78
C SER A 280 -4.99 6.15 -11.65
N ASP A 281 -4.31 6.10 -10.50
CA ASP A 281 -3.24 5.12 -10.26
C ASP A 281 -3.79 3.68 -10.20
N VAL A 282 -5.05 3.52 -9.80
CA VAL A 282 -5.73 2.21 -9.76
C VAL A 282 -6.07 1.72 -11.17
N ASP A 283 -6.46 2.62 -12.08
CA ASP A 283 -6.72 2.26 -13.47
C ASP A 283 -5.46 1.71 -14.16
N GLN A 284 -4.31 2.34 -13.93
CA GLN A 284 -3.04 1.84 -14.45
C GLN A 284 -2.66 0.51 -13.79
N LEU A 285 -2.79 0.43 -12.46
CA LEU A 285 -2.50 -0.80 -11.72
C LEU A 285 -3.31 -1.98 -12.27
N LYS A 286 -4.62 -1.82 -12.48
CA LYS A 286 -5.49 -2.88 -13.03
C LYS A 286 -4.97 -3.44 -14.37
N LYS A 287 -4.48 -2.59 -15.27
CA LYS A 287 -3.89 -3.03 -16.55
C LYS A 287 -2.65 -3.87 -16.33
N ASP A 288 -1.78 -3.47 -15.40
CA ASP A 288 -0.56 -4.20 -15.07
C ASP A 288 -0.90 -5.56 -14.44
N LEU A 289 -1.92 -5.62 -13.57
CA LEU A 289 -2.42 -6.85 -12.96
C LEU A 289 -3.03 -7.80 -14.00
N GLU A 290 -3.81 -7.29 -14.93
CA GLU A 290 -4.43 -8.08 -16.01
C GLU A 290 -3.35 -8.69 -16.92
N SER A 291 -2.36 -7.89 -17.31
CA SER A 291 -1.22 -8.37 -18.09
C SER A 291 -0.45 -9.49 -17.37
N ALA A 292 -0.16 -9.31 -16.08
CA ALA A 292 0.56 -10.29 -15.28
C ALA A 292 -0.24 -11.60 -15.08
N ASN A 293 -1.57 -11.51 -14.91
CA ASN A 293 -2.44 -12.68 -14.77
C ASN A 293 -2.43 -13.54 -16.04
N LEU A 294 -2.46 -12.93 -17.24
CA LEU A 294 -2.41 -13.66 -18.50
C LEU A 294 -1.11 -14.49 -18.62
N THR A 295 0.03 -13.90 -18.26
CA THR A 295 1.32 -14.60 -18.26
C THR A 295 1.38 -15.71 -17.20
N ALA A 296 0.82 -15.49 -16.02
CA ALA A 296 0.80 -16.49 -14.95
C ALA A 296 -0.03 -17.73 -15.34
N ASN A 297 -1.16 -17.55 -16.02
CA ASN A 297 -2.00 -18.67 -16.49
C ASN A 297 -1.34 -19.49 -17.60
N GLN A 298 -0.63 -18.85 -18.53
CA GLN A 298 0.11 -19.57 -19.57
C GLN A 298 1.21 -20.46 -18.96
N HIS A 299 1.85 -20.01 -17.89
CA HIS A 299 2.92 -20.76 -17.24
C HIS A 299 2.41 -21.95 -16.40
N SER A 300 1.16 -21.91 -15.91
CA SER A 300 0.53 -23.09 -15.25
C SER A 300 0.12 -24.16 -16.26
N ASP A 301 -0.37 -23.75 -17.43
CA ASP A 301 -0.83 -24.70 -18.45
C ASP A 301 0.33 -25.49 -19.08
N VAL A 302 1.52 -24.87 -19.19
CA VAL A 302 2.73 -25.54 -19.71
C VAL A 302 3.28 -26.58 -18.74
N ILE A 303 3.21 -26.35 -17.42
CA ILE A 303 3.66 -27.33 -16.41
C ILE A 303 2.73 -28.54 -16.37
N CYS A 304 1.44 -28.36 -16.64
CA CYS A 304 0.48 -29.46 -16.75
C CYS A 304 0.60 -30.28 -18.04
N GLN A 305 1.34 -29.82 -19.06
CA GLN A 305 1.54 -30.52 -20.33
C GLN A 305 2.89 -31.27 -20.44
N SER A 306 3.74 -31.22 -19.41
CA SER A 306 5.07 -31.85 -19.42
C SER A 306 5.18 -33.09 -18.52
N GLU A 307 4.12 -33.87 -18.35
CA GLU A 307 4.22 -35.26 -17.90
C GLU A 307 4.59 -36.13 -19.12
N PRO A 308 5.70 -36.89 -19.12
CA PRO A 308 5.97 -37.84 -20.18
C PRO A 308 5.00 -39.01 -20.05
N ASP A 309 4.23 -39.23 -21.11
CA ASP A 309 3.33 -40.35 -21.29
C ASP A 309 4.18 -41.64 -21.45
N ASP A 310 4.59 -42.25 -20.34
CA ASP A 310 5.27 -43.56 -20.31
C ASP A 310 4.26 -44.67 -20.67
N SER A 311 3.87 -44.69 -21.94
CA SER A 311 3.09 -45.74 -22.56
C SER A 311 4.04 -46.82 -23.09
N PHE A 312 4.32 -47.81 -22.24
CA PHE A 312 4.99 -49.06 -22.64
C PHE A 312 4.18 -49.77 -23.74
N PRO A 313 4.78 -50.10 -24.90
CA PRO A 313 4.11 -50.94 -25.89
C PRO A 313 4.20 -52.42 -25.46
N ASN A 314 3.10 -52.96 -24.95
CA ASN A 314 2.92 -54.41 -24.79
C ASN A 314 2.75 -55.06 -26.16
N GLY A 315 3.68 -55.94 -26.55
CA GLY A 315 3.46 -56.80 -27.71
C GLY A 315 4.66 -57.53 -28.28
N VAL A 316 5.43 -58.29 -27.49
CA VAL A 316 6.21 -59.41 -28.04
C VAL A 316 6.11 -60.61 -27.11
N SER A 317 5.45 -61.64 -27.60
CA SER A 317 5.36 -62.99 -27.03
C SER A 317 6.72 -63.68 -27.06
N LEU A 318 7.30 -63.95 -25.89
CA LEU A 318 8.38 -64.92 -25.73
C LEU A 318 7.96 -65.98 -24.71
N ARG A 319 7.84 -67.22 -25.19
CA ARG A 319 7.61 -68.42 -24.38
C ARG A 319 8.76 -68.62 -23.39
N PRO A 320 8.49 -69.01 -22.13
CA PRO A 320 9.53 -69.53 -21.25
C PRO A 320 9.72 -71.05 -21.47
N PRO A 321 10.96 -71.58 -21.47
CA PRO A 321 11.17 -73.00 -21.27
C PRO A 321 11.02 -73.32 -19.77
N GLY A 322 10.24 -74.35 -19.49
CA GLY A 322 10.02 -74.83 -18.13
C GLY A 322 11.24 -75.54 -17.55
N TRP A 323 11.36 -75.48 -16.24
CA TRP A 323 11.71 -76.63 -15.42
C TRP A 323 11.15 -76.51 -14.01
N SER A 324 10.80 -77.67 -13.50
CA SER A 324 10.00 -78.00 -12.34
C SER A 324 10.78 -77.94 -11.02
N SER A 325 10.07 -77.49 -9.97
CA SER A 325 10.02 -78.05 -8.61
C SER A 325 11.32 -78.58 -7.98
N VAL A 326 11.79 -77.89 -6.92
CA VAL A 326 12.19 -78.55 -5.67
C VAL A 326 11.70 -77.72 -4.47
N ALA A 327 11.16 -78.44 -3.50
CA ALA A 327 10.50 -77.93 -2.30
C ALA A 327 11.44 -77.82 -1.08
N ARG A 328 10.95 -77.06 -0.09
CA ARG A 328 11.26 -77.07 1.35
C ARG A 328 12.65 -76.58 1.81
N SER A 329 12.64 -75.56 2.65
CA SER A 329 12.74 -75.76 4.10
C SER A 329 12.29 -74.53 4.90
N ARG A 330 11.50 -74.80 5.95
CA ARG A 330 11.13 -73.87 7.01
C ARG A 330 12.34 -73.66 7.92
N LEU A 331 12.47 -72.47 8.49
CA LEU A 331 12.97 -72.28 9.85
C LEU A 331 12.29 -71.06 10.48
N ILE A 332 11.83 -71.29 11.71
CA ILE A 332 11.12 -70.41 12.64
C ILE A 332 12.16 -69.92 13.65
N ALA A 333 12.08 -68.66 14.09
CA ALA A 333 12.40 -68.17 15.46
C ALA A 333 12.20 -66.63 15.48
N THR A 334 11.10 -66.10 16.01
CA THR A 334 10.89 -65.63 17.41
C THR A 334 11.71 -64.41 17.83
N SER A 335 10.97 -63.32 18.06
CA SER A 335 11.09 -62.27 19.08
C SER A 335 12.16 -62.44 20.17
N THR A 336 12.89 -61.37 20.48
CA THR A 336 12.67 -60.46 21.63
C THR A 336 13.92 -59.59 21.86
N SER A 337 13.74 -58.27 21.86
CA SER A 337 14.21 -57.33 22.91
C SER A 337 13.79 -55.92 22.53
#